data_AF-A0A651EXB8-F1
#
_entry.id   AF-A0A651EXB8-F1
#
_cell.length_a   1.000
_cell.length_b   1.000
_cell.length_c   1.000
_cell.angle_alpha   90.00
_cell.angle_beta   90.00
_cell.angle_gamma   90.00
#
_symmetry.space_group_name_H-M   'P 1'
#
loop_
_entity.id
_entity.type
_entity.pdbx_description
1 polymer ?
#
loop_
_entity_poly.entity_id
_entity_poly.type
_entity_poly.pdbx_seq_one_letter_code
_entity_poly.pdbx_strand_id
1 'polypeptide(L)'
;MNRLIERLARLQKERSFKLIASIFVLVLGVFAYSSLLVSANAPDAEARLLVTVSDVADGLVRDALASTPVPTDEQIAERLALRVERLGLRTITQEQALRAVERAYERRESPGGIAWLEQGPFGAIDGLIRNTMLVMTTQGGAITVGVGMAAICAVVIGAIWLGIGLSFTALLLGGWGIAWPLMLIPATAGFGRLLMGIVPLALMFITLLQAMRAALSPSLPLTAVARNVLNEAVRMKIGVVFIVVMLLLMAIIPLVQVEDQPLRYRVQQWMQYGLGLSYAILVLLTVFLSVSTIAFEQRDKMVWQTMTKPVQHWQYLLGKWLGIMALNLVLLSVAAGGVFLFTEYLRFQPAQGERAYHIDLAGNPTRGPNAREPSTDRQLLERQVLVARIAAEPDPFELTPRTLERRVRLAMDRMPDATEDDREESRRSIQAEWDRLIETRLRDMVEERRMADPGTEITEQEVAQ
;
A
#
# COMPACT_ATOMS: atom_id res chain seq x y z
N MET A 1 -17.09 -4.03 -38.35
CA MET A 1 -16.56 -3.62 -37.03
C MET A 1 -17.31 -2.43 -36.42
N ASN A 2 -17.37 -1.25 -37.05
CA ASN A 2 -18.05 -0.06 -36.48
C ASN A 2 -19.52 -0.25 -36.09
N ARG A 3 -20.34 -0.95 -36.90
CA ARG A 3 -21.75 -1.24 -36.56
C ARG A 3 -21.91 -2.11 -35.31
N LEU A 4 -20.93 -2.97 -35.02
CA LEU A 4 -20.92 -3.84 -33.84
C LEU A 4 -20.57 -3.03 -32.59
N ILE A 5 -19.57 -2.15 -32.68
CA ILE A 5 -19.17 -1.22 -31.62
C ILE A 5 -20.33 -0.27 -31.26
N GLU A 6 -21.04 0.28 -32.25
CA GLU A 6 -22.20 1.12 -32.00
C GLU A 6 -23.36 0.37 -31.32
N ARG A 7 -23.62 -0.89 -31.71
CA ARG A 7 -24.65 -1.72 -31.07
C ARG A 7 -24.29 -2.01 -29.62
N LEU A 8 -23.03 -2.36 -29.34
CA LEU A 8 -22.54 -2.60 -27.97
C LEU A 8 -22.62 -1.32 -27.12
N ALA A 9 -22.27 -0.16 -27.68
CA ALA A 9 -22.37 1.12 -26.98
C ALA A 9 -23.82 1.52 -26.67
N ARG A 10 -24.79 1.16 -27.53
CA ARG A 10 -26.23 1.35 -27.25
C ARG A 10 -26.71 0.42 -26.15
N LEU A 11 -26.39 -0.87 -26.24
CA LEU A 11 -26.73 -1.87 -25.22
C LEU A 11 -26.18 -1.48 -23.84
N GLN A 12 -24.94 -0.99 -23.77
CA GLN A 12 -24.31 -0.55 -22.53
C GLN A 12 -25.03 0.64 -21.86
N LYS A 13 -25.74 1.46 -22.64
CA LYS A 13 -26.53 2.58 -22.11
C LYS A 13 -27.89 2.15 -21.57
N GLU A 14 -28.39 0.97 -21.94
CA GLU A 14 -29.68 0.47 -21.46
C GLU A 14 -29.65 0.19 -19.96
N ARG A 15 -30.75 0.55 -19.28
CA ARG A 15 -30.89 0.32 -17.84
C ARG A 15 -30.90 -1.17 -17.50
N SER A 16 -31.54 -2.00 -18.35
CA SER A 16 -31.58 -3.46 -18.25
C SER A 16 -30.17 -4.07 -18.20
N PHE A 17 -29.32 -3.70 -19.15
CA PHE A 17 -27.93 -4.17 -19.21
C PHE A 17 -27.14 -3.78 -17.95
N LYS A 18 -27.22 -2.52 -17.52
CA LYS A 18 -26.52 -2.05 -16.31
C LYS A 18 -26.95 -2.80 -15.05
N LEU A 19 -28.24 -3.10 -14.94
CA LEU A 19 -28.82 -3.80 -13.79
C LEU A 19 -28.40 -5.27 -13.78
N ILE A 20 -28.46 -5.96 -14.92
CA ILE A 20 -27.99 -7.35 -15.08
C ILE A 20 -26.49 -7.45 -14.78
N ALA A 21 -25.67 -6.56 -15.35
CA ALA A 21 -24.23 -6.55 -15.13
C ALA A 21 -23.86 -6.28 -13.66
N SER A 22 -24.61 -5.40 -12.99
CA SER A 22 -24.40 -5.10 -11.56
C SER A 22 -24.76 -6.29 -10.67
N ILE A 23 -25.87 -7.00 -10.98
CA ILE A 23 -26.24 -8.25 -10.29
C ILE A 23 -25.14 -9.30 -10.48
N PHE A 24 -24.64 -9.46 -11.71
CA PHE A 24 -23.58 -10.41 -12.00
C PHE A 24 -22.30 -10.12 -11.19
N VAL A 25 -21.87 -8.86 -11.12
CA VAL A 25 -20.70 -8.45 -10.31
C VAL A 25 -20.93 -8.72 -8.83
N LEU A 26 -22.13 -8.44 -8.31
CA LEU A 26 -22.46 -8.69 -6.91
C LEU A 26 -22.47 -10.18 -6.58
N VAL A 27 -23.06 -11.01 -7.45
CA VAL A 27 -23.04 -12.48 -7.30
C VAL A 27 -21.62 -13.02 -7.34
N LEU A 28 -20.79 -12.54 -8.27
CA LEU A 28 -19.39 -12.94 -8.38
C LEU A 28 -18.59 -12.53 -7.13
N GLY A 29 -18.80 -11.31 -6.63
CA GLY A 29 -18.15 -10.80 -5.43
C GLY A 29 -18.54 -11.59 -4.17
N VAL A 30 -19.83 -11.89 -4.01
CA VAL A 30 -20.32 -12.75 -2.91
C VAL A 30 -19.76 -14.15 -3.05
N PHE A 31 -19.78 -14.75 -4.25
CA PHE A 31 -19.20 -16.07 -4.48
C PHE A 31 -17.71 -16.12 -4.14
N ALA A 32 -16.93 -15.14 -4.59
CA ALA A 32 -15.51 -15.05 -4.27
C ALA A 32 -15.25 -14.89 -2.77
N TYR A 33 -16.02 -14.03 -2.09
CA TYR A 33 -15.93 -13.87 -0.64
C TYR A 33 -16.32 -15.15 0.12
N SER A 34 -17.42 -15.80 -0.27
CA SER A 34 -17.84 -17.08 0.30
C SER A 34 -16.81 -18.18 0.04
N SER A 35 -16.22 -18.25 -1.15
CA SER A 35 -15.15 -19.20 -1.46
C SER A 35 -13.91 -18.98 -0.59
N LEU A 36 -13.53 -17.72 -0.34
CA LEU A 36 -12.42 -17.40 0.55
C LEU A 36 -12.75 -17.71 2.01
N LEU A 37 -13.97 -17.42 2.47
CA LEU A 37 -14.44 -17.79 3.81
C LEU A 37 -14.45 -19.30 4.02
N VAL A 38 -14.98 -20.05 3.05
CA VAL A 38 -14.98 -21.51 3.07
C VAL A 38 -13.55 -22.03 3.06
N SER A 39 -12.65 -21.47 2.24
CA SER A 39 -11.25 -21.87 2.23
C SER A 39 -10.52 -21.53 3.52
N ALA A 40 -10.84 -20.41 4.17
CA ALA A 40 -10.24 -20.01 5.45
C ALA A 40 -10.75 -20.89 6.61
N ASN A 41 -12.03 -21.29 6.56
CA ASN A 41 -12.71 -22.09 7.58
C ASN A 41 -12.78 -23.59 7.27
N ALA A 42 -12.24 -24.04 6.14
CA ALA A 42 -12.23 -25.44 5.77
C ALA A 42 -11.52 -26.25 6.87
N PRO A 43 -12.13 -27.32 7.41
CA PRO A 43 -11.56 -28.15 8.46
C PRO A 43 -10.41 -29.05 7.96
N ASP A 44 -9.89 -28.82 6.76
CA ASP A 44 -8.72 -29.52 6.24
C ASP A 44 -7.46 -28.87 6.80
N ALA A 45 -7.15 -29.28 8.03
CA ALA A 45 -5.80 -29.22 8.59
C ALA A 45 -4.75 -29.77 7.61
N GLU A 46 -5.14 -30.59 6.63
CA GLU A 46 -4.28 -31.11 5.55
C GLU A 46 -3.78 -30.05 4.56
N ALA A 47 -4.56 -29.04 4.17
CA ALA A 47 -4.06 -28.01 3.24
C ALA A 47 -3.05 -27.08 3.93
N ARG A 48 -3.26 -26.78 5.22
CA ARG A 48 -2.30 -26.05 6.07
C ARG A 48 -1.05 -26.88 6.32
N LEU A 49 -1.20 -28.18 6.60
CA LEU A 49 -0.09 -29.12 6.73
C LEU A 49 0.70 -29.24 5.42
N LEU A 50 0.05 -29.41 4.26
CA LEU A 50 0.77 -29.63 3.00
C LEU A 50 1.57 -28.41 2.56
N VAL A 51 1.07 -27.19 2.77
CA VAL A 51 1.81 -25.95 2.47
C VAL A 51 2.95 -25.73 3.47
N THR A 52 2.70 -25.88 4.77
CA THR A 52 3.77 -25.71 5.78
C THR A 52 4.82 -26.82 5.72
N VAL A 53 4.43 -28.07 5.48
CA VAL A 53 5.34 -29.22 5.28
C VAL A 53 6.15 -29.04 4.00
N SER A 54 5.53 -28.56 2.91
CA SER A 54 6.23 -28.18 1.67
C SER A 54 7.33 -27.16 1.92
N ASP A 55 7.01 -26.05 2.59
CA ASP A 55 7.95 -24.95 2.81
C ASP A 55 9.08 -25.33 3.79
N VAL A 56 8.80 -26.20 4.75
CA VAL A 56 9.79 -26.76 5.68
C VAL A 56 10.66 -27.80 4.98
N ALA A 57 10.09 -28.64 4.11
CA ALA A 57 10.83 -29.61 3.30
C ALA A 57 11.79 -28.90 2.33
N ASP A 58 11.33 -27.87 1.61
CA ASP A 58 12.16 -27.07 0.70
C ASP A 58 13.33 -26.39 1.43
N GLY A 59 13.11 -25.93 2.67
CA GLY A 59 14.15 -25.38 3.53
C GLY A 59 15.18 -26.42 3.97
N LEU A 60 14.72 -27.57 4.46
CA LEU A 60 15.60 -28.65 4.91
C LEU A 60 16.42 -29.25 3.77
N VAL A 61 15.85 -29.41 2.58
CA VAL A 61 16.56 -29.86 1.38
C VAL A 61 17.62 -28.85 0.96
N ARG A 62 17.33 -27.55 1.05
CA ARG A 62 18.30 -26.49 0.75
C ARG A 62 19.49 -26.54 1.72
N ASP A 63 19.22 -26.65 3.02
CA ASP A 63 20.26 -26.70 4.06
C ASP A 63 21.09 -27.99 3.97
N ALA A 64 20.44 -29.11 3.67
CA ALA A 64 21.09 -30.41 3.45
C ALA A 64 22.08 -30.34 2.28
N LEU A 65 21.67 -29.72 1.17
CA LEU A 65 22.52 -29.54 -0.01
C LEU A 65 23.66 -28.52 0.20
N ALA A 66 23.56 -27.66 1.21
CA ALA A 66 24.62 -26.73 1.61
C ALA A 66 25.61 -27.33 2.63
N SER A 67 25.23 -28.45 3.28
CA SER A 67 26.07 -29.13 4.26
C SER A 67 26.98 -30.19 3.64
N THR A 68 28.19 -30.34 4.18
CA THR A 68 29.14 -31.40 3.79
C THR A 68 29.56 -32.22 5.02
N PRO A 69 29.34 -33.55 5.04
CA PRO A 69 28.72 -34.37 3.98
C PRO A 69 27.21 -34.14 3.84
N VAL A 70 26.69 -34.38 2.62
CA VAL A 70 25.26 -34.24 2.30
C VAL A 70 24.47 -35.32 3.04
N PRO A 71 23.43 -34.98 3.83
CA PRO A 71 22.59 -35.93 4.53
C PRO A 71 21.78 -36.81 3.57
N THR A 72 21.46 -38.04 3.97
CA THR A 72 20.60 -38.96 3.20
C THR A 72 19.13 -38.51 3.23
N ASP A 73 18.34 -38.81 2.21
CA ASP A 73 16.92 -38.43 2.12
C ASP A 73 16.09 -38.87 3.33
N GLU A 74 16.38 -40.05 3.89
CA GLU A 74 15.76 -40.53 5.13
C GLU A 74 16.08 -39.64 6.33
N GLN A 75 17.31 -39.13 6.44
CA GLN A 75 17.71 -38.22 7.53
C GLN A 75 17.04 -36.85 7.38
N ILE A 76 16.79 -36.41 6.14
CA ILE A 76 16.07 -35.16 5.85
C ILE A 76 14.58 -35.33 6.16
N ALA A 77 13.98 -36.46 5.80
CA ALA A 77 12.60 -36.80 6.11
C ALA A 77 12.36 -36.96 7.63
N GLU A 78 13.30 -37.54 8.36
CA GLU A 78 13.25 -37.62 9.83
C GLU A 78 13.34 -36.23 10.47
N ARG A 79 14.26 -35.38 10.00
CA ARG A 79 14.36 -33.97 10.43
C ARG A 79 13.07 -33.19 10.13
N LEU A 80 12.45 -33.44 8.98
CA LEU A 80 11.17 -32.87 8.60
C LEU A 80 10.06 -33.31 9.54
N ALA A 81 9.95 -34.61 9.82
CA ALA A 81 8.98 -35.15 10.77
C ALA A 81 9.13 -34.54 12.18
N LEU A 82 10.36 -34.50 12.70
CA LEU A 82 10.68 -33.88 14.00
C LEU A 82 10.43 -32.37 14.05
N ARG A 83 10.56 -31.67 12.91
CA ARG A 83 10.31 -30.23 12.81
C ARG A 83 8.81 -29.95 12.75
N VAL A 84 8.07 -30.76 12.01
CA VAL A 84 6.61 -30.69 11.86
C VAL A 84 5.92 -31.01 13.18
N GLU A 85 6.40 -32.03 13.91
CA GLU A 85 5.95 -32.36 15.26
C GLU A 85 6.20 -31.21 16.26
N ARG A 86 7.40 -30.60 16.22
CA ARG A 86 7.73 -29.43 17.05
C ARG A 86 6.88 -28.19 16.76
N LEU A 87 6.34 -28.08 15.55
CA LEU A 87 5.43 -27.00 15.16
C LEU A 87 3.98 -27.24 15.63
N GLY A 88 3.72 -28.34 16.37
CA GLY A 88 2.40 -28.69 16.85
C GLY A 88 1.44 -29.15 15.75
N LEU A 89 1.99 -29.50 14.58
CA LEU A 89 1.22 -30.08 13.48
C LEU A 89 1.09 -31.59 13.71
N ARG A 90 0.01 -32.20 13.18
CA ARG A 90 -0.20 -33.67 13.29
C ARG A 90 1.06 -34.41 12.82
N THR A 91 1.33 -35.56 13.45
CA THR A 91 2.43 -36.44 13.05
C THR A 91 2.26 -36.85 11.59
N ILE A 92 3.20 -36.42 10.75
CA ILE A 92 3.29 -36.89 9.37
C ILE A 92 3.94 -38.27 9.36
N THR A 93 3.42 -39.17 8.53
CA THR A 93 4.06 -40.48 8.35
C THR A 93 5.40 -40.32 7.63
N GLN A 94 6.34 -41.22 7.90
CA GLN A 94 7.67 -41.20 7.27
C GLN A 94 7.56 -41.23 5.73
N GLU A 95 6.58 -41.96 5.20
CA GLU A 95 6.31 -42.02 3.75
C GLU A 95 5.81 -40.68 3.18
N GLN A 96 4.98 -39.94 3.94
CA GLN A 96 4.54 -38.60 3.56
C GLN A 96 5.69 -37.58 3.63
N ALA A 97 6.57 -37.71 4.62
CA ALA A 97 7.76 -36.87 4.74
C ALA A 97 8.72 -37.11 3.58
N LEU A 98 8.97 -38.38 3.21
CA LEU A 98 9.82 -38.75 2.09
C LEU A 98 9.27 -38.19 0.76
N ARG A 99 7.97 -38.36 0.50
CA ARG A 99 7.31 -37.80 -0.70
C ARG A 99 7.36 -36.27 -0.73
N ALA A 100 7.33 -35.60 0.42
CA ALA A 100 7.47 -34.15 0.48
C ALA A 100 8.90 -33.68 0.17
N VAL A 101 9.91 -34.41 0.67
CA VAL A 101 11.32 -34.20 0.36
C VAL A 101 11.59 -34.45 -1.12
N GLU A 102 11.07 -35.54 -1.69
CA GLU A 102 11.21 -35.88 -3.11
C GLU A 102 10.64 -34.79 -4.02
N ARG A 103 9.41 -34.30 -3.74
CA ARG A 103 8.84 -33.15 -4.46
C ARG A 103 9.64 -31.85 -4.31
N ALA A 104 10.31 -31.66 -3.18
CA ALA A 104 11.18 -30.52 -2.95
C ALA A 104 12.45 -30.59 -3.82
N TYR A 105 13.04 -31.78 -3.97
CA TYR A 105 14.11 -32.03 -4.93
C TYR A 105 13.65 -31.83 -6.37
N GLU A 106 12.52 -32.41 -6.77
CA GLU A 106 11.95 -32.25 -8.13
C GLU A 106 11.66 -30.79 -8.48
N ARG A 107 11.10 -30.00 -7.54
CA ARG A 107 10.88 -28.55 -7.74
C ARG A 107 12.17 -27.77 -7.93
N ARG A 108 13.28 -28.24 -7.34
CA ARG A 108 14.60 -27.58 -7.41
C ARG A 108 15.39 -27.99 -8.66
N GLU A 109 15.26 -29.24 -9.10
CA GLU A 109 15.85 -29.75 -10.33
C GLU A 109 15.08 -29.34 -11.59
N SER A 110 13.80 -28.98 -11.45
CA SER A 110 12.98 -28.39 -12.52
C SER A 110 13.68 -27.13 -13.10
N PRO A 111 14.15 -27.15 -14.36
CA PRO A 111 14.96 -26.08 -14.93
C PRO A 111 14.11 -24.84 -15.18
N GLY A 112 14.15 -23.86 -14.27
CA GLY A 112 13.66 -22.48 -14.46
C GLY A 112 12.18 -22.29 -14.88
N GLY A 113 11.44 -23.38 -15.09
CA GLY A 113 10.17 -23.43 -15.81
C GLY A 113 8.94 -23.29 -14.93
N ILE A 114 9.10 -23.04 -13.62
CA ILE A 114 7.98 -22.80 -12.69
C ILE A 114 8.21 -21.52 -11.86
N ALA A 115 9.48 -21.10 -11.67
CA ALA A 115 9.83 -19.87 -10.97
C ALA A 115 9.24 -18.60 -11.64
N TRP A 116 8.96 -18.63 -12.94
CA TRP A 116 8.33 -17.52 -13.67
C TRP A 116 6.81 -17.42 -13.46
N LEU A 117 6.14 -18.51 -13.03
CA LEU A 117 4.72 -18.46 -12.63
C LEU A 117 4.56 -17.82 -11.25
N GLU A 118 5.49 -18.07 -10.33
CA GLU A 118 5.54 -17.46 -8.99
C GLU A 118 5.96 -15.98 -9.01
N GLN A 119 6.73 -15.55 -10.01
CA GLN A 119 7.13 -14.14 -10.18
C GLN A 119 6.22 -13.35 -11.14
N GLY A 120 5.28 -14.02 -11.84
CA GLY A 120 4.27 -13.41 -12.70
C GLY A 120 3.02 -12.94 -11.94
N PRO A 121 2.02 -12.36 -12.62
CA PRO A 121 0.78 -11.93 -11.96
C PRO A 121 -0.02 -13.07 -11.31
N PHE A 122 0.12 -14.32 -11.75
CA PHE A 122 -0.47 -15.44 -11.01
C PHE A 122 0.21 -15.67 -9.67
N GLY A 123 1.53 -15.53 -9.56
CA GLY A 123 2.25 -15.55 -8.29
C GLY A 123 1.93 -14.35 -7.37
N ALA A 124 1.70 -13.17 -7.94
CA ALA A 124 1.18 -12.02 -7.18
C ALA A 124 -0.26 -12.26 -6.69
N ILE A 125 -1.12 -12.88 -7.50
CA ILE A 125 -2.47 -13.32 -7.12
C ILE A 125 -2.38 -14.42 -6.06
N ASP A 126 -1.45 -15.36 -6.18
CA ASP A 126 -1.24 -16.44 -5.23
C ASP A 126 -0.74 -15.90 -3.88
N GLY A 127 0.20 -14.96 -3.90
CA GLY A 127 0.64 -14.21 -2.72
C GLY A 127 -0.50 -13.40 -2.10
N LEU A 128 -1.32 -12.73 -2.92
CA LEU A 128 -2.51 -12.00 -2.48
C LEU A 128 -3.51 -12.97 -1.81
N ILE A 129 -3.79 -14.12 -2.42
CA ILE A 129 -4.71 -15.14 -1.88
C ILE A 129 -4.16 -15.71 -0.57
N ARG A 130 -2.89 -16.13 -0.53
CA ARG A 130 -2.23 -16.65 0.68
C ARG A 130 -2.28 -15.65 1.83
N ASN A 131 -1.95 -14.38 1.56
CA ASN A 131 -1.97 -13.34 2.58
C ASN A 131 -3.40 -12.94 2.99
N THR A 132 -4.34 -12.91 2.05
CA THR A 132 -5.76 -12.66 2.34
C THR A 132 -6.33 -13.76 3.22
N MET A 133 -5.98 -15.01 2.96
CA MET A 133 -6.30 -16.14 3.84
C MET A 133 -5.69 -15.95 5.23
N LEU A 134 -4.42 -15.51 5.31
CA LEU A 134 -3.76 -15.25 6.59
C LEU A 134 -4.46 -14.12 7.38
N VAL A 135 -4.86 -13.04 6.71
CA VAL A 135 -5.67 -11.96 7.31
C VAL A 135 -7.02 -12.51 7.77
N MET A 136 -7.71 -13.33 6.97
CA MET A 136 -8.99 -13.93 7.37
C MET A 136 -8.90 -14.76 8.66
N THR A 137 -7.74 -15.33 9.00
CA THR A 137 -7.55 -16.08 10.25
C THR A 137 -7.39 -15.22 11.50
N THR A 138 -7.16 -13.91 11.35
CA THR A 138 -7.06 -12.97 12.49
C THR A 138 -8.43 -12.57 13.03
N GLN A 139 -8.52 -12.19 14.31
CA GLN A 139 -9.78 -11.69 14.89
C GLN A 139 -10.26 -10.44 14.11
N GLY A 140 -11.43 -10.55 13.46
CA GLY A 140 -11.99 -9.49 12.60
C GLY A 140 -11.51 -9.50 11.15
N GLY A 141 -10.58 -10.39 10.77
CA GLY A 141 -10.02 -10.47 9.42
C GLY A 141 -11.02 -10.74 8.31
N ALA A 142 -12.00 -11.61 8.57
CA ALA A 142 -13.11 -11.87 7.66
C ALA A 142 -13.92 -10.61 7.32
N ILE A 143 -14.06 -9.69 8.27
CA ILE A 143 -14.77 -8.41 8.08
C ILE A 143 -13.91 -7.50 7.19
N THR A 144 -12.61 -7.38 7.48
CA THR A 144 -11.67 -6.56 6.71
C THR A 144 -11.63 -6.96 5.23
N VAL A 145 -11.55 -8.26 4.95
CA VAL A 145 -11.55 -8.77 3.57
C VAL A 145 -12.91 -8.56 2.90
N GLY A 146 -14.00 -8.74 3.65
CA GLY A 146 -15.36 -8.50 3.15
C GLY A 146 -15.57 -7.04 2.74
N VAL A 147 -15.10 -6.09 3.55
CA VAL A 147 -15.13 -4.65 3.24
C VAL A 147 -14.30 -4.33 2.01
N GLY A 148 -13.09 -4.91 1.89
CA GLY A 148 -12.24 -4.73 0.71
C GLY A 148 -12.90 -5.22 -0.58
N MET A 149 -13.48 -6.43 -0.57
CA MET A 149 -14.17 -7.00 -1.72
C MET A 149 -15.42 -6.19 -2.09
N ALA A 150 -16.18 -5.71 -1.09
CA ALA A 150 -17.33 -4.85 -1.29
C ALA A 150 -16.94 -3.51 -1.94
N ALA A 151 -15.81 -2.92 -1.52
CA ALA A 151 -15.29 -1.70 -2.12
C ALA A 151 -14.90 -1.90 -3.60
N ILE A 152 -14.24 -3.01 -3.93
CA ILE A 152 -13.91 -3.36 -5.33
C ILE A 152 -15.19 -3.52 -6.16
N CYS A 153 -16.18 -4.26 -5.65
CA CYS A 153 -17.47 -4.44 -6.33
C CYS A 153 -18.18 -3.10 -6.55
N ALA A 154 -18.18 -2.20 -5.56
CA ALA A 154 -18.77 -0.88 -5.66
C ALA A 154 -18.10 -0.03 -6.75
N VAL A 155 -16.76 -0.09 -6.87
CA VAL A 155 -16.02 0.59 -7.96
C VAL A 155 -16.42 0.04 -9.33
N VAL A 156 -16.48 -1.28 -9.49
CA VAL A 156 -16.86 -1.93 -10.76
C VAL A 156 -18.31 -1.60 -11.14
N ILE A 157 -19.24 -1.68 -10.19
CA ILE A 157 -20.64 -1.29 -10.38
C ILE A 157 -20.72 0.19 -10.77
N GLY A 158 -19.99 1.07 -10.07
CA GLY A 158 -19.88 2.47 -10.43
C GLY A 158 -19.43 2.68 -11.88
N ALA A 159 -18.39 1.97 -12.33
CA ALA A 159 -17.90 2.04 -13.71
C ALA A 159 -18.94 1.57 -14.75
N ILE A 160 -19.76 0.56 -14.43
CA ILE A 160 -20.88 0.10 -15.26
C ILE A 160 -21.92 1.22 -15.38
N TRP A 161 -22.31 1.83 -14.26
CA TRP A 161 -23.33 2.88 -14.24
C TRP A 161 -22.89 4.16 -14.95
N LEU A 162 -21.60 4.50 -14.85
CA LEU A 162 -20.96 5.59 -15.58
C LEU A 162 -20.85 5.34 -17.10
N GLY A 163 -21.20 4.14 -17.58
CA GLY A 163 -21.19 3.79 -19.00
C GLY A 163 -19.78 3.52 -19.53
N ILE A 164 -18.83 3.13 -18.67
CA ILE A 164 -17.45 2.82 -19.03
C ILE A 164 -17.16 1.31 -18.98
N GLY A 165 -18.08 0.49 -18.44
CA GLY A 165 -17.92 -0.95 -18.31
C GLY A 165 -17.24 -1.66 -19.50
N LEU A 166 -17.67 -1.40 -20.75
CA LEU A 166 -17.05 -2.03 -21.92
C LEU A 166 -15.60 -1.58 -22.15
N SER A 167 -15.31 -0.28 -22.01
CA SER A 167 -13.94 0.25 -22.09
C SER A 167 -13.05 -0.30 -20.98
N PHE A 168 -13.63 -0.49 -19.78
CA PHE A 168 -12.95 -1.07 -18.62
C PHE A 168 -12.51 -2.51 -18.91
N THR A 169 -13.45 -3.34 -19.40
CA THR A 169 -13.18 -4.72 -19.79
C THR A 169 -12.21 -4.79 -20.97
N ALA A 170 -12.37 -3.93 -21.99
CA ALA A 170 -11.49 -3.91 -23.15
C ALA A 170 -10.05 -3.53 -22.77
N LEU A 171 -9.87 -2.55 -21.88
CA LEU A 171 -8.55 -2.10 -21.45
C LEU A 171 -7.88 -3.12 -20.52
N LEU A 172 -8.64 -3.81 -19.67
CA LEU A 172 -8.11 -4.94 -18.88
C LEU A 172 -7.72 -6.11 -19.77
N LEU A 173 -8.63 -6.61 -20.61
CA LEU A 173 -8.37 -7.77 -21.47
C LEU A 173 -7.26 -7.48 -22.49
N GLY A 174 -7.29 -6.30 -23.12
CA GLY A 174 -6.26 -5.91 -24.07
C GLY A 174 -4.93 -5.59 -23.40
N GLY A 175 -4.97 -4.77 -22.35
CA GLY A 175 -3.78 -4.34 -21.63
C GLY A 175 -3.05 -5.51 -20.98
N TRP A 176 -3.74 -6.30 -20.15
CA TRP A 176 -3.14 -7.46 -19.49
C TRP A 176 -2.94 -8.64 -20.44
N GLY A 177 -3.81 -8.82 -21.44
CA GLY A 177 -3.64 -9.86 -22.46
C GLY A 177 -2.40 -9.65 -23.35
N ILE A 178 -1.93 -8.39 -23.50
CA ILE A 178 -0.66 -8.07 -24.17
C ILE A 178 0.51 -8.05 -23.17
N ALA A 179 0.30 -7.49 -21.97
CA ALA A 179 1.36 -7.41 -20.96
C ALA A 179 1.86 -8.79 -20.54
N TRP A 180 0.94 -9.75 -20.35
CA TRP A 180 1.24 -11.12 -19.95
C TRP A 180 2.24 -11.82 -20.89
N PRO A 181 1.99 -11.99 -22.19
CA PRO A 181 2.93 -12.65 -23.09
C PRO A 181 4.25 -11.88 -23.24
N LEU A 182 4.23 -10.55 -23.15
CA LEU A 182 5.47 -9.76 -23.19
C LEU A 182 6.37 -10.00 -21.97
N MET A 183 5.82 -10.39 -20.82
CA MET A 183 6.59 -10.74 -19.63
C MET A 183 7.28 -12.12 -19.75
N LEU A 184 6.78 -13.01 -20.62
CA LEU A 184 7.36 -14.34 -20.84
C LEU A 184 8.69 -14.30 -21.60
N ILE A 185 8.94 -13.22 -22.34
CA ILE A 185 10.14 -13.05 -23.15
C ILE A 185 11.09 -12.09 -22.41
N PRO A 186 12.29 -12.52 -21.97
CA PRO A 186 13.20 -11.68 -21.18
C PRO A 186 13.53 -10.33 -21.83
N ALA A 187 13.65 -10.30 -23.16
CA ALA A 187 13.94 -9.08 -23.92
C ALA A 187 12.80 -8.04 -23.86
N THR A 188 11.54 -8.45 -23.67
CA THR A 188 10.38 -7.55 -23.63
C THR A 188 9.75 -7.43 -22.25
N ALA A 189 10.30 -8.12 -21.24
CA ALA A 189 9.74 -8.18 -19.91
C ALA A 189 9.55 -6.79 -19.27
N GLY A 190 10.45 -5.84 -19.56
CA GLY A 190 10.31 -4.45 -19.12
C GLY A 190 9.03 -3.77 -19.64
N PHE A 191 8.68 -3.97 -20.91
CA PHE A 191 7.45 -3.42 -21.49
C PHE A 191 6.19 -4.06 -20.90
N GLY A 192 6.25 -5.37 -20.61
CA GLY A 192 5.16 -6.07 -19.93
C GLY A 192 4.91 -5.52 -18.51
N ARG A 193 5.97 -5.29 -17.73
CA ARG A 193 5.89 -4.68 -16.40
C ARG A 193 5.36 -3.23 -16.45
N LEU A 194 5.79 -2.45 -17.44
CA LEU A 194 5.29 -1.09 -17.66
C LEU A 194 3.78 -1.09 -17.94
N LEU A 195 3.31 -1.97 -18.82
CA LEU A 195 1.88 -2.10 -19.13
C LEU A 195 1.08 -2.54 -17.91
N MET A 196 1.62 -3.44 -17.09
CA MET A 196 1.01 -3.82 -15.82
C MET A 196 0.83 -2.64 -14.86
N GLY A 197 1.76 -1.70 -14.82
CA GLY A 197 1.64 -0.46 -14.03
C GLY A 197 0.68 0.57 -14.65
N ILE A 198 0.77 0.81 -15.96
CA ILE A 198 -0.03 1.85 -16.65
C ILE A 198 -1.52 1.51 -16.68
N VAL A 199 -1.88 0.25 -16.91
CA VAL A 199 -3.29 -0.17 -17.08
C VAL A 199 -4.16 0.19 -15.86
N PRO A 200 -3.82 -0.18 -14.61
CA PRO A 200 -4.63 0.19 -13.44
C PRO A 200 -4.67 1.70 -13.20
N LEU A 201 -3.57 2.41 -13.42
CA LEU A 201 -3.54 3.88 -13.31
C LEU A 201 -4.44 4.56 -14.35
N ALA A 202 -4.45 4.07 -15.58
CA ALA A 202 -5.32 4.56 -16.64
C ALA A 202 -6.80 4.26 -16.33
N LEU A 203 -7.12 3.08 -15.81
CA LEU A 203 -8.48 2.74 -15.37
C LEU A 203 -8.94 3.65 -14.23
N MET A 204 -8.07 3.89 -13.25
CA MET A 204 -8.34 4.80 -12.14
C MET A 204 -8.61 6.23 -12.65
N PHE A 205 -7.76 6.73 -13.55
CA PHE A 205 -7.94 8.04 -14.17
C PHE A 205 -9.25 8.15 -14.94
N ILE A 206 -9.55 7.20 -15.84
CA ILE A 206 -10.78 7.21 -16.65
C ILE A 206 -12.02 7.17 -15.73
N THR A 207 -11.98 6.34 -14.68
CA THR A 207 -13.09 6.18 -13.73
C THR A 207 -13.31 7.47 -12.95
N LEU A 208 -12.26 8.05 -12.37
CA LEU A 208 -12.35 9.30 -11.60
C LEU A 208 -12.74 10.49 -12.47
N LEU A 209 -12.21 10.58 -13.69
CA LEU A 209 -12.57 11.61 -14.66
C LEU A 209 -14.07 11.54 -15.01
N GLN A 210 -14.59 10.34 -15.23
CA GLN A 210 -16.01 10.16 -15.54
C GLN A 210 -16.90 10.38 -14.32
N ALA A 211 -16.47 9.96 -13.13
CA ALA A 211 -17.15 10.27 -11.88
C ALA A 211 -17.22 11.78 -11.66
N MET A 212 -16.12 12.51 -11.92
CA MET A 212 -16.09 13.97 -11.84
C MET A 212 -17.00 14.63 -12.88
N ARG A 213 -17.02 14.13 -14.13
CA ARG A 213 -17.97 14.60 -15.16
C ARG A 213 -19.43 14.37 -14.78
N ALA A 214 -19.71 13.28 -14.07
CA ALA A 214 -21.04 12.98 -13.54
C ALA A 214 -21.38 13.88 -12.34
N ALA A 215 -20.43 14.13 -11.43
CA ALA A 215 -20.62 15.06 -10.32
C ALA A 215 -20.90 16.50 -10.80
N LEU A 216 -20.28 16.90 -11.92
CA LEU A 216 -20.52 18.18 -12.59
C LEU A 216 -21.69 18.14 -13.60
N SER A 217 -22.52 17.10 -13.61
CA SER A 217 -23.68 17.03 -14.50
C SER A 217 -24.87 17.95 -14.17
N PRO A 218 -25.08 18.46 -12.93
CA PRO A 218 -26.18 19.37 -12.64
C PRO A 218 -26.20 20.57 -13.60
N SER A 219 -27.38 21.05 -13.95
CA SER A 219 -27.59 22.08 -14.99
C SER A 219 -27.29 23.52 -14.52
N LEU A 220 -26.44 23.70 -13.50
CA LEU A 220 -26.05 25.03 -13.04
C LEU A 220 -25.06 25.64 -14.05
N PRO A 221 -25.07 26.97 -14.27
CA PRO A 221 -24.14 27.62 -15.20
C PRO A 221 -22.67 27.33 -14.87
N LEU A 222 -22.31 27.32 -13.58
CA LEU A 222 -20.94 27.07 -13.13
C LEU A 222 -20.47 25.64 -13.44
N THR A 223 -21.30 24.64 -13.12
CA THR A 223 -20.97 23.22 -13.35
C THR A 223 -20.94 22.89 -14.84
N ALA A 224 -21.78 23.52 -15.65
CA ALA A 224 -21.75 23.38 -17.10
C ALA A 224 -20.43 23.91 -17.70
N VAL A 225 -19.97 25.09 -17.27
CA VAL A 225 -18.67 25.65 -17.68
C VAL A 225 -17.51 24.77 -17.19
N ALA A 226 -17.53 24.34 -15.93
CA ALA A 226 -16.50 23.47 -15.37
C ALA A 226 -16.40 22.11 -16.08
N ARG A 227 -17.55 21.49 -16.38
CA ARG A 227 -17.61 20.24 -17.16
C ARG A 227 -17.09 20.44 -18.57
N ASN A 228 -17.34 21.60 -19.19
CA ASN A 228 -16.80 21.92 -20.50
C ASN A 228 -15.27 21.98 -20.48
N VAL A 229 -14.68 22.65 -19.49
CA VAL A 229 -13.22 22.68 -19.30
C VAL A 229 -12.63 21.28 -19.15
N LEU A 230 -13.31 20.42 -18.38
CA LEU A 230 -12.87 19.03 -18.20
C LEU A 230 -12.94 18.20 -19.49
N ASN A 231 -13.86 18.52 -20.40
CA ASN A 231 -13.94 17.92 -21.73
C ASN A 231 -12.89 18.51 -22.68
N GLU A 232 -12.64 19.81 -22.57
CA GLU A 232 -11.63 20.54 -23.34
C GLU A 232 -10.23 20.01 -23.01
N ALA A 233 -9.87 19.93 -21.73
CA ALA A 233 -8.55 19.50 -21.26
C ALA A 233 -8.13 18.12 -21.77
N VAL A 234 -9.08 17.19 -21.87
CA VAL A 234 -8.84 15.80 -22.32
C VAL A 234 -8.80 15.70 -23.86
N ARG A 235 -9.24 16.74 -24.58
CA ARG A 235 -9.15 16.83 -26.04
C ARG A 235 -7.95 17.66 -26.49
N MET A 236 -7.52 18.60 -25.66
CA MET A 236 -6.35 19.44 -25.93
C MET A 236 -5.08 18.58 -25.85
N LYS A 237 -4.28 18.64 -26.92
CA LYS A 237 -3.00 17.90 -26.99
C LYS A 237 -2.10 18.18 -25.79
N ILE A 238 -2.01 19.45 -25.37
CA ILE A 238 -1.17 19.89 -24.24
C ILE A 238 -1.61 19.18 -22.94
N GLY A 239 -2.91 19.17 -22.62
CA GLY A 239 -3.42 18.52 -21.41
C GLY A 239 -3.19 17.02 -21.43
N VAL A 240 -3.46 16.36 -22.56
CA VAL A 240 -3.24 14.91 -22.72
C VAL A 240 -1.77 14.54 -22.54
N VAL A 241 -0.82 15.34 -23.05
CA VAL A 241 0.62 15.07 -22.90
C VAL A 241 1.01 14.99 -21.43
N PHE A 242 0.63 15.98 -20.60
CA PHE A 242 0.95 15.95 -19.17
C PHE A 242 0.30 14.77 -18.45
N ILE A 243 -0.95 14.43 -18.77
CA ILE A 243 -1.64 13.27 -18.19
C ILE A 243 -0.88 11.99 -18.53
N VAL A 244 -0.53 11.79 -19.79
CA VAL A 244 0.21 10.59 -20.24
C VAL A 244 1.58 10.52 -19.59
N VAL A 245 2.32 11.63 -19.56
CA VAL A 245 3.64 11.72 -18.92
C VAL A 245 3.55 11.39 -17.42
N MET A 246 2.52 11.88 -16.72
CA MET A 246 2.30 11.57 -15.30
C MET A 246 2.10 10.07 -15.08
N LEU A 247 1.19 9.44 -15.85
CA LEU A 247 0.90 8.01 -15.72
C LEU A 247 2.12 7.15 -16.07
N LEU A 248 2.87 7.56 -17.08
CA LEU A 248 4.07 6.87 -17.53
C LEU A 248 5.20 6.99 -16.50
N LEU A 249 5.45 8.18 -15.95
CA LEU A 249 6.44 8.35 -14.88
C LEU A 249 6.08 7.53 -13.64
N MET A 250 4.81 7.54 -13.24
CA MET A 250 4.32 6.72 -12.14
C MET A 250 4.53 5.23 -12.39
N ALA A 251 4.38 4.76 -13.62
CA ALA A 251 4.64 3.36 -13.95
C ALA A 251 6.14 3.03 -14.10
N ILE A 252 6.99 3.98 -14.51
CA ILE A 252 8.42 3.73 -14.76
C ILE A 252 9.25 3.72 -13.48
N ILE A 253 9.04 4.67 -12.57
CA ILE A 253 9.88 4.79 -11.35
C ILE A 253 10.01 3.46 -10.59
N PRO A 254 8.94 2.66 -10.40
CA PRO A 254 9.02 1.28 -9.90
C PRO A 254 10.09 0.40 -10.52
N LEU A 255 10.25 0.48 -11.84
CA LEU A 255 11.10 -0.41 -12.63
C LEU A 255 12.57 -0.03 -12.55
N VAL A 256 12.88 1.20 -12.12
CA VAL A 256 14.26 1.71 -12.01
C VAL A 256 14.89 1.33 -10.66
N GLN A 257 14.10 0.79 -9.72
CA GLN A 257 14.61 0.39 -8.42
C GLN A 257 15.46 -0.88 -8.51
N VAL A 258 16.61 -0.85 -7.86
CA VAL A 258 17.52 -2.01 -7.78
C VAL A 258 17.09 -2.90 -6.62
N GLU A 259 16.97 -4.20 -6.87
CA GLU A 259 16.49 -5.20 -5.90
C GLU A 259 17.45 -5.44 -4.73
N ASP A 260 18.71 -5.01 -4.85
CA ASP A 260 19.75 -5.15 -3.82
C ASP A 260 19.63 -4.10 -2.70
N GLN A 261 18.87 -3.02 -2.92
CA GLN A 261 18.72 -1.95 -1.93
C GLN A 261 17.78 -2.36 -0.79
N PRO A 262 18.08 -1.95 0.47
CA PRO A 262 17.19 -2.17 1.59
C PRO A 262 15.77 -1.65 1.31
N LEU A 263 14.77 -2.42 1.73
CA LEU A 263 13.37 -2.19 1.42
C LEU A 263 12.91 -0.80 1.89
N ARG A 264 13.42 -0.33 3.04
CA ARG A 264 13.14 1.02 3.54
C ARG A 264 13.49 2.11 2.52
N TYR A 265 14.64 2.00 1.85
CA TYR A 265 15.12 3.02 0.93
C TYR A 265 14.31 3.03 -0.35
N ARG A 266 13.96 1.85 -0.84
CA ARG A 266 13.11 1.67 -2.02
C ARG A 266 11.73 2.32 -1.84
N VAL A 267 11.11 2.11 -0.68
CA VAL A 267 9.84 2.75 -0.32
C VAL A 267 9.99 4.27 -0.16
N GLN A 268 11.02 4.74 0.55
CA GLN A 268 11.28 6.17 0.73
C GLN A 268 11.51 6.90 -0.59
N GLN A 269 12.36 6.34 -1.47
CA GLN A 269 12.62 6.87 -2.80
C GLN A 269 11.35 6.93 -3.63
N TRP A 270 10.52 5.87 -3.60
CA TRP A 270 9.24 5.87 -4.29
C TRP A 270 8.31 6.96 -3.78
N MET A 271 8.15 7.11 -2.46
CA MET A 271 7.29 8.14 -1.89
C MET A 271 7.80 9.54 -2.25
N GLN A 272 9.11 9.78 -2.14
CA GLN A 272 9.72 11.07 -2.44
C GLN A 272 9.59 11.44 -3.92
N TYR A 273 10.04 10.57 -4.83
CA TYR A 273 9.99 10.84 -6.26
C TYR A 273 8.57 10.79 -6.81
N GLY A 274 7.76 9.86 -6.32
CA GLY A 274 6.38 9.69 -6.75
C GLY A 274 5.52 10.90 -6.41
N LEU A 275 5.62 11.42 -5.18
CA LEU A 275 4.91 12.63 -4.78
C LEU A 275 5.51 13.89 -5.43
N GLY A 276 6.84 14.02 -5.43
CA GLY A 276 7.53 15.20 -5.96
C GLY A 276 7.31 15.41 -7.45
N LEU A 277 7.45 14.36 -8.27
CA LEU A 277 7.23 14.44 -9.72
C LEU A 277 5.75 14.66 -10.05
N SER A 278 4.84 14.00 -9.34
CA SER A 278 3.40 14.22 -9.52
C SER A 278 3.02 15.66 -9.21
N TYR A 279 3.55 16.24 -8.12
CA TYR A 279 3.37 17.64 -7.78
C TYR A 279 3.86 18.58 -8.88
N ALA A 280 5.10 18.39 -9.36
CA ALA A 280 5.68 19.23 -10.42
C ALA A 280 4.84 19.19 -11.70
N ILE A 281 4.39 18.00 -12.11
CA ILE A 281 3.56 17.82 -13.31
C ILE A 281 2.18 18.48 -13.13
N LEU A 282 1.55 18.35 -11.96
CA LEU A 282 0.27 18.98 -11.66
C LEU A 282 0.37 20.51 -11.71
N VAL A 283 1.44 21.10 -11.15
CA VAL A 283 1.67 22.54 -11.21
C VAL A 283 1.83 23.02 -12.65
N LEU A 284 2.68 22.33 -13.43
CA LEU A 284 2.89 22.67 -14.85
C LEU A 284 1.58 22.54 -15.64
N LEU A 285 0.88 21.40 -15.52
CA LEU A 285 -0.41 21.19 -16.16
C LEU A 285 -1.39 22.31 -15.79
N THR A 286 -1.48 22.68 -14.51
CA THR A 286 -2.38 23.74 -14.04
C THR A 286 -2.10 25.05 -14.75
N VAL A 287 -0.83 25.48 -14.78
CA VAL A 287 -0.42 26.74 -15.41
C VAL A 287 -0.71 26.70 -16.92
N PHE A 288 -0.24 25.66 -17.60
CA PHE A 288 -0.39 25.53 -19.05
C PHE A 288 -1.86 25.42 -19.46
N LEU A 289 -2.67 24.64 -18.74
CA LEU A 289 -4.09 24.48 -19.04
C LEU A 289 -4.88 25.75 -18.73
N SER A 290 -4.59 26.44 -17.63
CA SER A 290 -5.25 27.71 -17.28
C SER A 290 -5.03 28.75 -18.37
N VAL A 291 -3.79 28.94 -18.82
CA VAL A 291 -3.47 29.89 -19.89
C VAL A 291 -4.05 29.43 -21.23
N SER A 292 -3.93 28.15 -21.57
CA SER A 292 -4.37 27.62 -22.87
C SER A 292 -5.87 27.73 -23.06
N THR A 293 -6.67 27.38 -22.03
CA THR A 293 -8.13 27.42 -22.14
C THR A 293 -8.66 28.84 -22.39
N ILE A 294 -8.06 29.85 -21.77
CA ILE A 294 -8.45 31.26 -21.98
C ILE A 294 -7.93 31.76 -23.33
N ALA A 295 -6.66 31.49 -23.65
CA ALA A 295 -6.03 31.98 -24.88
C ALA A 295 -6.69 31.40 -26.14
N PHE A 296 -7.06 30.12 -26.13
CA PHE A 296 -7.71 29.49 -27.29
C PHE A 296 -9.15 29.99 -27.47
N GLU A 297 -9.91 30.18 -26.40
CA GLU A 297 -11.25 30.78 -26.53
C GLU A 297 -11.21 32.21 -27.07
N GLN A 298 -10.19 32.99 -26.69
CA GLN A 298 -9.99 34.34 -27.20
C GLN A 298 -9.59 34.32 -28.68
N ARG A 299 -8.65 33.46 -29.05
CA ARG A 299 -8.19 33.26 -30.43
C ARG A 299 -9.34 32.85 -31.36
N ASP A 300 -10.16 31.90 -30.90
CA ASP A 300 -11.25 31.30 -31.70
C ASP A 300 -12.56 32.09 -31.63
N LYS A 301 -12.55 33.26 -30.95
CA LYS A 301 -13.70 34.15 -30.76
C LYS A 301 -14.91 33.48 -30.09
N MET A 302 -14.71 32.35 -29.40
CA MET A 302 -15.77 31.64 -28.66
C MET A 302 -16.25 32.43 -27.44
N VAL A 303 -15.41 33.31 -26.88
CA VAL A 303 -15.80 34.18 -25.77
C VAL A 303 -17.02 35.03 -26.15
N TRP A 304 -17.03 35.64 -27.33
CA TRP A 304 -18.13 36.51 -27.79
C TRP A 304 -19.46 35.77 -27.94
N GLN A 305 -19.44 34.49 -28.32
CA GLN A 305 -20.63 33.64 -28.40
C GLN A 305 -21.11 33.14 -27.04
N THR A 306 -20.22 33.09 -26.06
CA THR A 306 -20.56 32.66 -24.69
C THR A 306 -21.16 33.82 -23.90
N MET A 307 -20.68 35.05 -24.13
CA MET A 307 -21.19 36.27 -23.50
C MET A 307 -22.62 36.64 -23.90
N THR A 308 -23.15 36.10 -25.00
CA THR A 308 -24.56 36.30 -25.39
C THR A 308 -25.52 35.32 -24.71
N LYS A 309 -25.00 34.31 -24.00
CA LYS A 309 -25.81 33.38 -23.20
C LYS A 309 -26.09 33.99 -21.82
N PRO A 310 -27.17 33.58 -21.13
CA PRO A 310 -27.52 34.09 -19.80
C PRO A 310 -26.60 33.52 -18.70
N VAL A 311 -25.28 33.80 -18.80
CA VAL A 311 -24.24 33.40 -17.84
C VAL A 311 -23.52 34.67 -17.39
N GLN A 312 -23.46 34.89 -16.08
CA GLN A 312 -22.77 36.07 -15.54
C GLN A 312 -21.25 35.91 -15.67
N HIS A 313 -20.51 37.01 -15.91
CA HIS A 313 -19.06 36.98 -16.12
C HIS A 313 -18.26 36.30 -15.00
N TRP A 314 -18.66 36.50 -13.73
CA TRP A 314 -18.01 35.84 -12.59
C TRP A 314 -18.29 34.32 -12.55
N GLN A 315 -19.47 33.88 -12.99
CA GLN A 315 -19.83 32.45 -13.07
C GLN A 315 -18.99 31.75 -14.13
N TYR A 316 -18.70 32.44 -15.23
CA TYR A 316 -17.79 31.95 -16.25
C TYR A 316 -16.38 31.76 -15.69
N LEU A 317 -15.82 32.76 -15.01
CA LEU A 317 -14.47 32.68 -14.44
C LEU A 317 -14.36 31.61 -13.34
N LEU A 318 -15.33 31.57 -12.41
CA LEU A 318 -15.38 30.54 -11.38
C LEU A 318 -15.60 29.15 -11.95
N GLY A 319 -16.43 29.01 -12.99
CA GLY A 319 -16.62 27.74 -13.69
C GLY A 319 -15.31 27.24 -14.32
N LYS A 320 -14.51 28.13 -14.91
CA LYS A 320 -13.19 27.80 -15.47
C LYS A 320 -12.22 27.35 -14.38
N TRP A 321 -12.12 28.12 -13.30
CA TRP A 321 -11.31 27.77 -12.13
C TRP A 321 -11.72 26.41 -11.54
N LEU A 322 -13.02 26.19 -11.34
CA LEU A 322 -13.57 24.96 -10.78
C LEU A 322 -13.30 23.75 -11.68
N GLY A 323 -13.39 23.92 -13.01
CA GLY A 323 -13.04 22.87 -13.97
C GLY A 323 -11.57 22.46 -13.90
N ILE A 324 -10.66 23.41 -13.74
CA ILE A 324 -9.22 23.16 -13.60
C ILE A 324 -8.93 22.49 -12.25
N MET A 325 -9.52 22.99 -11.16
CA MET A 325 -9.39 22.38 -9.84
C MET A 325 -9.97 20.95 -9.80
N ALA A 326 -11.08 20.71 -10.49
CA ALA A 326 -11.67 19.38 -10.62
C ALA A 326 -10.73 18.41 -11.37
N LEU A 327 -10.07 18.86 -12.44
CA LEU A 327 -9.06 18.04 -13.13
C LEU A 327 -7.86 17.75 -12.23
N ASN A 328 -7.36 18.77 -11.52
CA ASN A 328 -6.28 18.60 -10.56
C ASN A 328 -6.65 17.61 -9.46
N LEU A 329 -7.86 17.70 -8.92
CA LEU A 329 -8.34 16.75 -7.90
C LEU A 329 -8.38 15.32 -8.44
N VAL A 330 -8.83 15.12 -9.68
CA VAL A 330 -8.82 13.81 -10.34
C VAL A 330 -7.39 13.28 -10.46
N LEU A 331 -6.47 14.07 -11.00
CA LEU A 331 -5.09 13.63 -11.22
C LEU A 331 -4.31 13.47 -9.92
N LEU A 332 -4.54 14.31 -8.93
CA LEU A 332 -4.00 14.17 -7.58
C LEU A 332 -4.49 12.88 -6.93
N SER A 333 -5.78 12.55 -7.09
CA SER A 333 -6.34 11.29 -6.58
C SER A 333 -5.71 10.07 -7.27
N VAL A 334 -5.45 10.15 -8.59
CA VAL A 334 -4.73 9.11 -9.33
C VAL A 334 -3.29 8.98 -8.83
N ALA A 335 -2.59 10.09 -8.64
CA ALA A 335 -1.23 10.08 -8.12
C ALA A 335 -1.17 9.52 -6.69
N ALA A 336 -2.07 9.95 -5.81
CA ALA A 336 -2.18 9.42 -4.45
C ALA A 336 -2.50 7.92 -4.45
N GLY A 337 -3.44 7.49 -5.29
CA GLY A 337 -3.77 6.06 -5.46
C GLY A 337 -2.60 5.25 -6.01
N GLY A 338 -1.89 5.77 -7.02
CA GLY A 338 -0.71 5.14 -7.59
C GLY A 338 0.42 5.00 -6.58
N VAL A 339 0.74 6.07 -5.86
CA VAL A 339 1.72 6.07 -4.77
C VAL A 339 1.33 5.07 -3.69
N PHE A 340 0.07 5.07 -3.24
CA PHE A 340 -0.42 4.14 -2.23
C PHE A 340 -0.34 2.68 -2.69
N LEU A 341 -0.91 2.35 -3.85
CA LEU A 341 -0.94 0.99 -4.38
C LEU A 341 0.46 0.42 -4.57
N PHE A 342 1.39 1.23 -5.07
CA PHE A 342 2.75 0.77 -5.28
C PHE A 342 3.58 0.71 -3.98
N THR A 343 3.35 1.63 -3.04
CA THR A 343 3.94 1.51 -1.68
C THR A 343 3.50 0.21 -1.03
N GLU A 344 2.21 -0.13 -1.14
CA GLU A 344 1.69 -1.38 -0.58
C GLU A 344 2.26 -2.60 -1.33
N TYR A 345 2.40 -2.52 -2.65
CA TYR A 345 3.12 -3.55 -3.43
C TYR A 345 4.57 -3.74 -2.96
N LEU A 346 5.32 -2.66 -2.75
CA LEU A 346 6.69 -2.73 -2.22
C LEU A 346 6.71 -3.31 -0.80
N ARG A 347 5.77 -2.91 0.05
CA ARG A 347 5.66 -3.42 1.43
C ARG A 347 5.54 -4.95 1.47
N PHE A 348 4.91 -5.56 0.45
CA PHE A 348 4.78 -7.01 0.34
C PHE A 348 6.01 -7.73 -0.20
N GLN A 349 7.05 -7.01 -0.62
CA GLN A 349 8.30 -7.63 -1.05
C GLN A 349 9.13 -8.12 0.14
N PRO A 350 10.01 -9.12 -0.05
CA PRO A 350 10.95 -9.53 0.99
C PRO A 350 11.85 -8.36 1.39
N ALA A 351 12.04 -8.17 2.69
CA ALA A 351 13.02 -7.21 3.21
C ALA A 351 14.42 -7.86 3.22
N GLN A 352 15.48 -7.06 3.38
CA GLN A 352 16.81 -7.64 3.55
C GLN A 352 16.87 -8.52 4.81
N GLY A 353 17.35 -9.76 4.66
CA GLY A 353 17.33 -10.75 5.72
C GLY A 353 16.04 -11.56 5.83
N GLU A 354 15.12 -11.42 4.86
CA GLU A 354 13.89 -12.21 4.75
C GLU A 354 13.85 -12.95 3.41
N ARG A 355 13.31 -14.17 3.42
CA ARG A 355 13.13 -14.96 2.19
C ARG A 355 11.82 -14.63 1.47
N ALA A 356 10.82 -14.21 2.24
CA ALA A 356 9.49 -13.86 1.78
C ALA A 356 8.86 -12.90 2.80
N TYR A 357 7.72 -12.31 2.44
CA TYR A 357 7.01 -11.39 3.31
C TYR A 357 6.78 -11.95 4.73
N HIS A 358 7.39 -11.34 5.75
CA HIS A 358 7.33 -11.75 7.16
C HIS A 358 7.83 -13.17 7.43
N ILE A 359 8.81 -13.63 6.65
CA ILE A 359 9.44 -14.93 6.86
C ILE A 359 10.95 -14.74 6.86
N ASP A 360 11.59 -15.06 7.99
CA ASP A 360 13.04 -14.94 8.17
C ASP A 360 13.81 -15.91 7.24
N LEU A 361 15.12 -15.71 7.10
CA LEU A 361 16.00 -16.60 6.33
C LEU A 361 15.95 -18.07 6.79
N ALA A 362 15.69 -18.30 8.08
CA ALA A 362 15.58 -19.63 8.69
C ALA A 362 14.17 -20.24 8.56
N GLY A 363 13.26 -19.54 7.88
CA GLY A 363 11.90 -19.97 7.59
C GLY A 363 10.86 -19.82 8.69
N ASN A 364 11.18 -19.14 9.78
CA ASN A 364 10.23 -18.86 10.86
C ASN A 364 9.40 -17.61 10.51
N PRO A 365 8.10 -17.59 10.88
CA PRO A 365 7.28 -16.41 10.71
C PRO A 365 7.74 -15.28 11.64
N THR A 366 7.76 -14.05 11.14
CA THR A 366 8.07 -12.83 11.91
C THR A 366 6.82 -12.04 12.30
N ARG A 367 5.63 -12.62 12.10
CA ARG A 367 4.33 -12.06 12.52
C ARG A 367 3.39 -13.17 12.99
N GLY A 368 2.71 -12.98 14.12
CA GLY A 368 1.78 -13.95 14.73
C GLY A 368 2.15 -14.41 16.15
N PRO A 369 1.37 -15.34 16.75
CA PRO A 369 1.51 -15.73 18.16
C PRO A 369 2.86 -16.36 18.54
N ASN A 370 3.55 -17.00 17.58
CA ASN A 370 4.85 -17.65 17.76
C ASN A 370 5.95 -16.96 16.94
N ALA A 371 5.77 -15.69 16.64
CA ALA A 371 6.65 -14.96 15.74
C ALA A 371 7.97 -14.56 16.39
N ARG A 372 9.05 -14.68 15.61
CA ARG A 372 10.32 -14.02 15.95
C ARG A 372 10.27 -12.55 15.57
N GLU A 373 11.22 -11.79 16.11
CA GLU A 373 11.34 -10.38 15.75
C GLU A 373 11.54 -10.22 14.23
N PRO A 374 10.85 -9.24 13.59
CA PRO A 374 11.04 -8.95 12.18
C PRO A 374 12.48 -8.55 11.86
N SER A 375 12.89 -8.69 10.59
CA SER A 375 14.20 -8.21 10.14
C SER A 375 14.40 -6.72 10.46
N THR A 376 15.64 -6.31 10.72
CA THR A 376 15.96 -4.93 11.08
C THR A 376 15.46 -3.93 10.02
N ASP A 377 15.62 -4.25 8.73
CA ASP A 377 15.14 -3.42 7.62
C ASP A 377 13.60 -3.27 7.64
N ARG A 378 12.87 -4.37 7.91
CA ARG A 378 11.41 -4.33 8.06
C ARG A 378 10.95 -3.54 9.26
N GLN A 379 11.61 -3.70 10.41
CA GLN A 379 11.28 -2.92 11.60
C GLN A 379 11.47 -1.43 11.34
N LEU A 380 12.52 -1.04 10.62
CA LEU A 380 12.79 0.36 10.30
C LEU A 380 11.78 0.91 9.28
N LEU A 381 11.41 0.14 8.25
CA LEU A 381 10.32 0.51 7.35
C LEU A 381 9.01 0.74 8.12
N GLU A 382 8.60 -0.24 8.93
CA GLU A 382 7.31 -0.21 9.64
C GLU A 382 7.26 0.79 10.79
N ARG A 383 8.40 1.13 11.43
CA ARG A 383 8.45 2.07 12.56
C ARG A 383 8.82 3.50 12.16
N GLN A 384 9.63 3.70 11.12
CA GLN A 384 10.14 5.04 10.76
C GLN A 384 9.48 5.63 9.52
N VAL A 385 9.04 4.78 8.58
CA VAL A 385 8.54 5.22 7.27
C VAL A 385 7.03 5.10 7.17
N LEU A 386 6.47 3.94 7.55
CA LEU A 386 5.04 3.63 7.41
C LEU A 386 4.20 3.97 8.66
N VAL A 387 4.79 4.62 9.66
CA VAL A 387 4.05 5.13 10.82
C VAL A 387 3.54 6.53 10.50
N ALA A 388 2.26 6.77 10.81
CA ALA A 388 1.75 8.12 10.86
C ALA A 388 2.54 8.89 11.91
N ARG A 389 3.37 9.85 11.48
CA ARG A 389 4.09 10.74 12.39
C ARG A 389 3.07 11.63 13.09
N ILE A 390 2.57 11.17 14.21
CA ILE A 390 1.84 12.02 15.14
C ILE A 390 2.93 12.86 15.81
N ALA A 391 2.78 14.19 15.75
CA ALA A 391 3.53 15.07 16.63
C ALA A 391 3.07 14.74 18.04
N ALA A 392 3.73 13.77 18.67
CA ALA A 392 3.62 13.57 20.09
C ALA A 392 4.38 14.73 20.72
N GLU A 393 3.66 15.65 21.34
CA GLU A 393 4.26 16.43 22.42
C GLU A 393 4.87 15.39 23.36
N PRO A 394 6.19 15.46 23.67
CA PRO A 394 6.78 14.53 24.61
C PRO A 394 5.95 14.64 25.89
N ASP A 395 5.23 13.57 26.23
CA ASP A 395 4.45 13.50 27.45
C ASP A 395 5.45 13.81 28.57
N PRO A 396 5.30 14.93 29.30
CA PRO A 396 6.23 15.29 30.36
C PRO A 396 6.03 14.26 31.47
N PHE A 397 6.72 13.12 31.33
CA PHE A 397 6.59 11.98 32.21
C PHE A 397 6.81 12.43 33.65
N GLU A 398 5.73 12.31 34.44
CA GLU A 398 5.66 11.97 35.87
C GLU A 398 6.59 12.70 36.85
N LEU A 399 7.17 13.83 36.46
CA LEU A 399 7.87 14.80 37.31
C LEU A 399 6.90 15.69 38.10
N THR A 400 5.66 15.22 38.29
CA THR A 400 4.69 15.94 39.12
C THR A 400 5.17 15.90 40.58
N PRO A 401 5.06 17.00 41.35
CA PRO A 401 5.43 17.02 42.77
C PRO A 401 4.86 15.84 43.59
N ARG A 402 3.70 15.32 43.17
CA ARG A 402 3.03 14.16 43.76
C ARG A 402 3.81 12.85 43.66
N THR A 403 4.60 12.63 42.60
CA THR A 403 5.42 11.42 42.41
C THR A 403 6.65 11.45 43.33
N LEU A 404 7.25 12.63 43.47
CA LEU A 404 8.33 12.90 44.44
C LEU A 404 7.81 12.68 45.86
N GLU A 405 6.68 13.28 46.24
CA GLU A 405 6.06 13.08 47.55
C GLU A 405 5.78 11.61 47.84
N ARG A 406 5.29 10.85 46.84
CA ARG A 406 5.05 9.41 46.98
C ARG A 406 6.35 8.64 47.21
N ARG A 407 7.44 8.96 46.49
CA ARG A 407 8.75 8.31 46.67
C ARG A 407 9.39 8.66 48.01
N VAL A 408 9.34 9.93 48.42
CA VAL A 408 9.83 10.38 49.73
C VAL A 408 9.05 9.68 50.84
N ARG A 409 7.72 9.60 50.72
CA ARG A 409 6.87 8.90 51.69
C ARG A 409 7.21 7.41 51.78
N LEU A 410 7.38 6.73 50.65
CA LEU A 410 7.80 5.31 50.61
C LEU A 410 9.21 5.08 51.15
N ALA A 411 10.12 6.04 50.98
CA ALA A 411 11.46 5.99 51.57
C ALA A 411 11.41 6.18 53.10
N MET A 412 10.56 7.10 53.58
CA MET A 412 10.33 7.33 55.00
C MET A 412 9.67 6.13 55.70
N ASP A 413 8.69 5.49 55.05
CA ASP A 413 8.02 4.29 55.59
C ASP A 413 8.96 3.08 55.72
N ARG A 414 10.09 3.06 54.99
CA ARG A 414 11.11 2.00 55.07
C ARG A 414 12.13 2.22 56.20
N MET A 415 12.09 3.35 56.89
CA MET A 415 13.03 3.71 57.97
C MET A 415 12.29 4.03 59.29
N PRO A 416 11.67 3.04 59.94
CA PRO A 416 10.85 3.25 61.14
C PRO A 416 11.65 3.78 62.35
N ASP A 417 12.90 3.35 62.52
CA ASP A 417 13.75 3.66 63.69
C ASP A 417 14.76 4.81 63.46
N ALA A 418 14.63 5.56 62.37
CA ALA A 418 15.54 6.68 62.04
C ALA A 418 15.27 7.92 62.92
N THR A 419 16.34 8.55 63.40
CA THR A 419 16.30 9.81 64.15
C THR A 419 15.78 10.96 63.27
N GLU A 420 15.23 12.03 63.87
CA GLU A 420 14.66 13.17 63.12
C GLU A 420 15.68 13.77 62.13
N ASP A 421 16.96 13.82 62.53
CA ASP A 421 18.07 14.35 61.73
C ASP A 421 18.36 13.47 60.48
N ASP A 422 18.35 12.14 60.64
CA ASP A 422 18.58 11.18 59.54
C ASP A 422 17.45 11.23 58.49
N ARG A 423 16.22 11.51 58.94
CA ARG A 423 15.06 11.69 58.05
C ARG A 423 15.15 13.00 57.28
N GLU A 424 15.65 14.07 57.87
CA GLU A 424 15.90 15.33 57.16
C GLU A 424 17.02 15.19 56.13
N GLU A 425 18.12 14.50 56.47
CA GLU A 425 19.23 14.26 55.55
C GLU A 425 18.80 13.39 54.35
N SER A 426 17.97 12.37 54.60
CA SER A 426 17.38 11.53 53.55
C SER A 426 16.42 12.31 52.64
N ARG A 427 15.65 13.27 53.18
CA ARG A 427 14.80 14.16 52.36
C ARG A 427 15.63 15.06 51.46
N ARG A 428 16.69 15.68 52.01
CA ARG A 428 17.57 16.60 51.27
C ARG A 428 18.32 15.87 50.15
N SER A 429 18.80 14.66 50.41
CA SER A 429 19.50 13.85 49.39
C SER A 429 18.57 13.41 48.26
N ILE A 430 17.36 12.93 48.55
CA ILE A 430 16.36 12.56 47.53
C ILE A 430 15.96 13.79 46.72
N GLN A 431 15.78 14.95 47.35
CA GLN A 431 15.43 16.18 46.66
C GLN A 431 16.57 16.66 45.74
N ALA A 432 17.82 16.62 46.21
CA ALA A 432 18.98 17.00 45.40
C ALA A 432 19.23 16.03 44.21
N GLU A 433 18.95 14.73 44.38
CA GLU A 433 19.01 13.75 43.29
C GLU A 433 17.94 14.04 42.22
N TRP A 434 16.73 14.40 42.66
CA TRP A 434 15.66 14.81 41.75
C TRP A 434 15.98 16.08 40.97
N ASP A 435 16.53 17.11 41.63
CA ASP A 435 16.92 18.35 40.96
C ASP A 435 17.98 18.11 39.88
N ARG A 436 18.96 17.22 40.14
CA ARG A 436 19.98 16.82 39.15
C ARG A 436 19.41 16.06 37.97
N LEU A 437 18.45 15.16 38.22
CA LEU A 437 17.77 14.41 37.16
C LEU A 437 16.97 15.36 36.26
N ILE A 438 16.30 16.36 36.83
CA ILE A 438 15.58 17.40 36.09
C ILE A 438 16.54 18.19 35.19
N GLU A 439 17.64 18.68 35.75
CA GLU A 439 18.61 19.49 35.00
C GLU A 439 19.25 18.72 33.85
N THR A 440 19.68 17.47 34.10
CA THR A 440 20.28 16.62 33.06
C THR A 440 19.27 16.33 31.95
N ARG A 441 18.01 16.07 32.30
CA ARG A 441 16.97 15.74 31.32
C ARG A 441 16.50 16.94 30.51
N LEU A 442 16.40 18.12 31.14
CA LEU A 442 16.13 19.38 30.43
C LEU A 442 17.22 19.64 29.38
N ARG A 443 18.48 19.41 29.73
CA ARG A 443 19.60 19.52 28.79
C ARG A 443 19.47 18.55 27.62
N ASP A 444 19.19 17.27 27.88
CA ASP A 444 18.96 16.26 26.83
C ASP A 444 17.81 16.67 25.89
N MET A 445 16.70 17.18 26.45
CA MET A 445 15.54 17.61 25.66
C MET A 445 15.84 18.84 24.79
N VAL A 446 16.59 19.81 25.31
CA VAL A 446 17.04 20.97 24.54
C VAL A 446 17.95 20.53 23.39
N GLU A 447 18.86 19.57 23.63
CA GLU A 447 19.74 19.03 22.59
C GLU A 447 18.96 18.24 21.54
N GLU A 448 18.03 17.36 21.95
CA GLU A 448 17.19 16.57 21.03
C GLU A 448 16.33 17.48 20.14
N ARG A 449 15.80 18.58 20.69
CA ARG A 449 15.01 19.56 19.93
C ARG A 449 15.87 20.40 18.98
N ARG A 450 17.09 20.78 19.39
CA ARG A 450 18.09 21.44 18.50
C ARG A 450 18.50 20.54 17.34
N MET A 451 18.58 19.23 17.55
CA MET A 451 18.85 18.28 16.47
C MET A 451 17.67 18.08 15.52
N ALA A 452 16.43 18.26 16.01
CA ALA A 452 15.21 18.15 15.22
C ALA A 452 14.92 19.39 14.35
N ASP A 453 15.28 20.60 14.83
CA ASP A 453 15.14 21.86 14.07
C ASP A 453 16.32 22.82 14.37
N PRO A 454 17.34 22.89 13.50
CA PRO A 454 18.55 23.68 13.76
C PRO A 454 18.35 25.21 13.60
N GLY A 455 17.15 25.67 13.22
CA GLY A 455 16.85 27.08 12.93
C GLY A 455 16.24 27.90 14.07
N THR A 456 15.86 27.28 15.19
CA THR A 456 15.18 27.96 16.30
C THR A 456 16.11 28.15 17.51
N GLU A 457 16.47 29.40 17.83
CA GLU A 457 17.10 29.77 19.10
C GLU A 457 16.04 29.71 20.22
N ILE A 458 15.89 28.55 20.86
CA ILE A 458 15.10 28.40 22.07
C ILE A 458 16.03 28.58 23.27
N THR A 459 15.70 29.48 24.19
CA THR A 459 16.40 29.68 25.46
C THR A 459 15.94 28.67 26.51
N GLU A 460 16.82 28.27 27.44
CA GLU A 460 16.50 27.32 28.52
C GLU A 460 15.25 27.73 29.33
N GLN A 461 14.93 29.03 29.38
CA GLN A 461 13.74 29.56 30.04
C GLN A 461 12.41 29.20 29.35
N GLU A 462 12.37 29.02 28.03
CA GLU A 462 11.16 28.60 27.30
C GLU A 462 10.89 27.10 27.41
N VAL A 463 11.92 26.31 27.73
CA VAL A 463 11.79 24.86 27.97
C VAL A 463 11.50 24.56 29.45
N ALA A 464 11.89 25.47 30.35
CA ALA A 464 11.64 25.37 31.78
C ALA A 464 10.26 25.88 32.23
N GLN A 465 9.58 26.71 31.42
CA GLN A 465 8.18 27.10 31.61
C GLN A 465 7.23 26.01 31.11
#